data_AF-A0A7X7TNV3-F1
#
_entry.id   AF-A0A7X7TNV3-F1
#
_cell.length_a   1.000
_cell.length_b   1.000
_cell.length_c   1.000
_cell.angle_alpha   90.00
_cell.angle_beta   90.00
_cell.angle_gamma   90.00
#
_symmetry.space_group_name_H-M   'P 1'
#
loop_
_entity.id
_entity.type
_entity.pdbx_description
1 polymer ?
#
loop_
_entity_poly.entity_id
_entity_poly.type
_entity_poly.pdbx_seq_one_letter_code
_entity_poly.pdbx_strand_id
1 'polypeptide(L)' 'HRLGLPVRGQKTKTNARTRKGRKKTVANKKKAIK' A
#
# COMPACT_ATOMS: atom_id res chain seq x y z
N HIS A 1 4.69 6.68 13.01
CA HIS A 1 6.10 6.49 12.61
C HIS A 1 6.47 5.02 12.46
N ARG A 2 6.42 4.19 13.51
CA ARG A 2 6.77 2.75 13.47
C ARG A 2 6.07 1.95 12.35
N LEU A 3 4.80 2.26 12.07
CA LEU A 3 3.98 1.54 11.09
C LEU A 3 4.09 2.05 9.63
N GLY A 4 4.99 3.00 9.34
CA GLY A 4 5.10 3.56 7.98
C GLY A 4 3.85 4.31 7.50
N LEU A 5 3.03 4.82 8.44
CA LEU A 5 1.84 5.64 8.14
C LEU A 5 2.11 7.13 8.33
N PRO A 6 1.35 8.01 7.63
CA PRO A 6 1.30 9.44 7.92
C PRO A 6 0.92 9.72 9.38
N VAL A 7 1.48 10.78 9.96
CA VAL A 7 1.38 11.07 11.41
C VAL A 7 0.46 12.26 11.69
N ARG A 8 0.18 13.09 10.69
CA ARG A 8 -0.60 14.34 10.82
C ARG A 8 -2.08 14.17 10.48
N GLY A 9 -2.69 13.03 10.83
CA GLY A 9 -4.11 12.78 10.55
C GLY A 9 -4.50 12.71 9.06
N GLN A 10 -3.53 12.52 8.16
CA GLN A 10 -3.78 12.46 6.73
C GLN A 10 -4.54 11.18 6.35
N LYS A 11 -5.39 11.25 5.32
CA LYS A 11 -6.17 10.09 4.82
C LYS A 11 -5.24 8.96 4.38
N THR A 12 -5.42 7.75 4.92
CA THR A 12 -4.54 6.60 4.61
C THR A 12 -5.18 5.54 3.70
N LYS A 13 -6.50 5.59 3.48
CA LYS A 13 -7.24 4.59 2.68
C LYS A 13 -6.78 4.53 1.21
N THR A 14 -6.68 5.69 0.57
CA THR A 14 -6.30 5.80 -0.85
C THR A 14 -4.87 6.30 -1.02
N ASN A 15 -4.61 7.56 -0.61
CA ASN A 15 -3.39 8.29 -0.94
C ASN A 15 -2.46 8.43 0.26
N ALA A 16 -1.46 7.56 0.35
CA ALA A 16 -0.38 7.65 1.35
C ALA A 16 0.90 6.95 0.86
N ARG A 17 1.10 6.88 -0.47
CA ARG A 17 2.16 6.06 -1.07
C ARG A 17 3.57 6.54 -0.74
N THR A 18 3.79 7.83 -0.57
CA THR A 18 5.09 8.38 -0.18
C THR A 18 5.58 7.81 1.16
N ARG A 19 4.67 7.55 2.11
CA ARG A 19 5.01 6.95 3.41
C ARG A 19 4.87 5.42 3.43
N LYS A 20 3.82 4.88 2.80
CA LYS A 20 3.56 3.42 2.72
C LYS A 20 4.51 2.67 1.80
N GLY A 21 5.20 3.39 0.90
CA GLY A 21 6.02 2.82 -0.16
C GLY A 21 5.20 2.35 -1.37
N ARG A 22 5.89 1.64 -2.28
CA ARG A 22 5.31 1.08 -3.50
C ARG A 22 4.14 0.14 -3.17
N LYS A 23 3.12 0.13 -4.03
CA LYS A 23 1.93 -0.72 -3.86
C LYS A 23 2.35 -2.20 -3.86
N LYS A 24 2.29 -2.84 -2.69
CA LYS A 24 2.35 -4.30 -2.56
C LYS A 24 0.98 -4.86 -2.91
N THR A 25 0.84 -5.41 -4.11
CA THR A 25 -0.38 -6.11 -4.51
C THR A 25 -0.48 -7.42 -3.74
N VAL A 26 -1.52 -7.58 -2.93
CA VAL A 26 -1.83 -8.87 -2.29
C VAL A 26 -2.53 -9.73 -3.33
N ALA A 27 -1.78 -10.36 -4.22
CA ALA A 27 -2.34 -11.26 -5.23
C ALA A 27 -1.36 -12.40 -5.57
N ASN A 28 -1.66 -13.58 -5.02
CA ASN A 28 -1.23 -14.89 -5.55
C ASN A 28 -2.37 -15.50 -6.38
N LYS A 29 -2.90 -14.77 -7.37
CA LYS A 29 -3.76 -15.42 -8.38
C LYS A 29 -2.82 -16.08 -9.37
N LYS A 30 -2.84 -17.42 -9.46
CA LYS A 30 -2.14 -18.18 -10.50
C LYS A 30 -2.28 -17.42 -11.81
N LYS A 31 -1.16 -17.10 -12.47
CA LYS A 31 -1.22 -16.60 -13.85
C LYS A 31 -2.06 -17.62 -14.61
N ALA A 32 -3.24 -17.22 -15.07
CA ALA A 32 -3.90 -17.97 -16.13
C ALA A 32 -2.95 -17.84 -17.32
N ILE A 33 -2.14 -18.88 -17.51
CA ILE A 33 -1.37 -19.03 -18.73
C ILE A 33 -2.43 -19.21 -19.81
N LYS A 34 -2.40 -18.31 -20.80
CA LYS A 34 -3.25 -18.42 -21.98
C LYS A 34 -2.84 -19.63 -22.80
#